data_AF-A0A4Q1AGH4-F1
#
_entry.id   AF-A0A4Q1AGH4-F1
#
_cell.length_a   1.000
_cell.length_b   1.000
_cell.length_c   1.000
_cell.angle_alpha   90.00
_cell.angle_beta   90.00
_cell.angle_gamma   90.00
#
_symmetry.space_group_name_H-M   'P 1'
#
loop_
_entity.id
_entity.type
_entity.pdbx_description
1 polymer ?
#
loop_
_entity_poly.entity_id
_entity_poly.type
_entity_poly.pdbx_seq_one_letter_code
_entity_poly.pdbx_strand_id
1 'polypeptide(L)'
;MHRIVFPTNENMSYLSKVESSFEESNYLTVLHVTGQNITEVELVKNPHPHTSDEIIKECKDNHYSILILPKEDKLPVDKLKENGTSVFIASEHKNVLSTFSDFVQDKLKRA
;
A
#
# COMPACT_ATOMS: atom_id res chain seq x y z
N MET A 1 -10.51 8.51 -8.76
CA MET A 1 -10.29 7.07 -8.52
C MET A 1 -8.94 6.95 -7.84
N HIS A 2 -8.89 6.32 -6.67
CA HIS A 2 -7.67 6.19 -5.89
C HIS A 2 -7.18 4.75 -5.95
N ARG A 3 -5.85 4.58 -6.10
CA ARG A 3 -5.20 3.26 -6.03
C ARG A 3 -4.50 3.16 -4.68
N ILE A 4 -4.96 2.21 -3.87
CA ILE A 4 -4.43 1.94 -2.53
C ILE A 4 -3.59 0.67 -2.60
N VAL A 5 -2.34 0.76 -2.18
CA VAL A 5 -1.38 -0.34 -2.27
C VAL A 5 -1.09 -0.94 -0.91
N PHE A 6 -1.07 -2.27 -0.88
CA PHE A 6 -0.72 -3.08 0.26
C PHE A 6 0.38 -4.07 -0.16
N PRO A 7 1.57 -3.98 0.41
CA PRO A 7 2.61 -4.98 0.22
C PRO A 7 2.23 -6.30 0.90
N THR A 8 2.17 -7.38 0.13
CA THR A 8 1.69 -8.70 0.58
C THR A 8 2.56 -9.83 0.04
N ASN A 9 2.79 -10.88 0.84
CA ASN A 9 3.54 -12.06 0.40
C ASN A 9 2.65 -13.19 -0.17
N GLU A 10 1.35 -13.08 0.07
CA GLU A 10 0.35 -14.07 -0.33
C GLU A 10 -0.39 -13.61 -1.59
N ASN A 11 -0.85 -14.58 -2.38
CA ASN A 11 -1.72 -14.33 -3.53
C ASN A 11 -3.17 -14.71 -3.17
N MET A 12 -3.74 -13.99 -2.20
CA MET A 12 -5.14 -14.17 -1.78
C MET A 12 -5.94 -12.86 -1.90
N SER A 13 -5.48 -11.94 -2.77
CA SER A 13 -6.11 -10.64 -3.02
C SER A 13 -6.43 -9.89 -1.73
N TYR A 14 -7.69 -9.53 -1.47
CA TYR A 14 -8.11 -8.80 -0.27
C TYR A 14 -8.03 -9.61 1.05
N LEU A 15 -7.83 -10.93 0.96
CA LEU A 15 -7.59 -11.80 2.13
C LEU A 15 -6.11 -11.88 2.51
N SER A 16 -5.21 -11.44 1.63
CA SER A 16 -3.77 -11.44 1.88
C SER A 16 -3.44 -10.63 3.12
N LYS A 17 -2.46 -11.10 3.89
CA LYS A 17 -2.00 -10.37 5.06
C LYS A 17 -1.05 -9.23 4.71
N VAL A 18 -1.24 -8.10 5.38
CA VAL A 18 -0.35 -6.94 5.31
C VAL A 18 0.70 -7.13 6.40
N GLU A 19 1.73 -7.91 6.10
CA GLU A 19 2.79 -8.28 7.07
C GLU A 19 4.21 -7.93 6.57
N SER A 20 4.32 -7.36 5.36
CA SER A 20 5.61 -7.13 4.71
C SER A 20 5.87 -5.64 4.49
N SER A 21 7.16 -5.27 4.47
CA SER A 21 7.59 -3.97 3.96
C SER A 21 7.36 -3.89 2.45
N PHE A 22 7.51 -2.68 1.88
CA PHE A 22 7.43 -2.51 0.43
C PHE A 22 8.51 -3.33 -0.27
N GLU A 23 9.73 -3.36 0.27
CA GLU A 23 10.89 -4.04 -0.34
C GLU A 23 10.81 -5.58 -0.22
N GLU A 24 10.37 -6.09 0.94
CA GLU A 24 10.33 -7.53 1.24
C GLU A 24 9.10 -8.23 0.66
N SER A 25 8.09 -7.49 0.23
CA SER A 25 6.86 -8.09 -0.30
C SER A 25 7.08 -8.78 -1.65
N ASN A 26 6.47 -9.94 -1.87
CA ASN A 26 6.49 -10.61 -3.18
C ASN A 26 5.48 -9.98 -4.16
N TYR A 27 4.39 -9.42 -3.63
CA TYR A 27 3.29 -8.86 -4.39
C TYR A 27 2.83 -7.53 -3.79
N LEU A 28 2.27 -6.69 -4.65
CA LEU A 28 1.54 -5.48 -4.28
C LEU A 28 0.07 -5.74 -4.58
N THR A 29 -0.74 -5.87 -3.53
CA THR A 29 -2.20 -5.88 -3.68
C THR A 29 -2.68 -4.45 -3.84
N VAL A 30 -3.26 -4.13 -4.99
CA VAL A 30 -3.73 -2.78 -5.34
C VAL A 30 -5.26 -2.77 -5.36
N LEU A 31 -5.85 -1.98 -4.47
CA LEU A 31 -7.29 -1.74 -4.46
C LEU A 31 -7.61 -0.49 -5.27
N HIS A 32 -8.50 -0.63 -6.23
CA HIS A 32 -9.09 0.50 -6.93
C HIS A 32 -10.32 0.96 -6.17
N VAL A 33 -10.33 2.23 -5.78
CA VAL A 33 -11.35 2.77 -4.88
C VAL A 33 -11.98 4.02 -5.48
N THR A 34 -13.31 4.08 -5.42
CA THR A 34 -14.10 5.28 -5.76
C THR A 34 -15.00 5.62 -4.59
N GLY A 35 -14.72 6.75 -3.92
CA GLY A 35 -15.33 7.08 -2.64
C GLY A 35 -14.87 6.11 -1.55
N GLN A 36 -15.82 5.37 -0.97
CA GLN A 36 -15.56 4.32 0.04
C GLN A 36 -15.70 2.90 -0.51
N ASN A 37 -15.98 2.75 -1.81
CA ASN A 37 -16.25 1.46 -2.44
C ASN A 37 -15.02 0.95 -3.19
N ILE A 38 -14.67 -0.32 -2.97
CA ILE A 38 -13.69 -1.05 -3.78
C ILE A 38 -14.37 -1.40 -5.11
N THR A 39 -13.82 -0.93 -6.22
CA THR A 39 -14.32 -1.22 -7.56
C THR A 39 -13.58 -2.38 -8.21
N GLU A 40 -12.32 -2.58 -7.87
CA GLU A 40 -11.46 -3.63 -8.45
C GLU A 40 -10.30 -3.94 -7.50
N VAL A 41 -9.78 -5.17 -7.58
CA VAL A 41 -8.57 -5.61 -6.88
C VAL A 41 -7.60 -6.17 -7.90
N GLU A 42 -6.41 -5.60 -7.95
CA GLU A 42 -5.32 -6.03 -8.80
C GLU A 42 -4.19 -6.58 -7.92
N LEU A 43 -3.51 -7.60 -8.42
CA LEU A 43 -2.29 -8.11 -7.81
C LEU A 43 -1.13 -7.86 -8.77
N VAL A 44 -0.20 -7.03 -8.36
CA VAL A 44 1.00 -6.70 -9.12
C VAL A 44 2.18 -7.44 -8.50
N LYS A 45 3.04 -8.06 -9.31
CA LYS A 45 4.29 -8.64 -8.80
C LYS A 45 5.20 -7.50 -8.38
N ASN A 46 5.75 -7.55 -7.17
CA ASN A 46 6.64 -6.49 -6.71
C ASN A 46 7.95 -6.53 -7.52
N PRO A 47 8.39 -5.41 -8.11
CA PRO A 47 9.70 -5.35 -8.76
C PRO A 47 10.88 -5.45 -7.78
N HIS A 48 10.62 -5.50 -6.46
CA HIS A 48 11.62 -5.48 -5.40
C HIS A 48 12.58 -4.29 -5.52
N PRO A 49 12.06 -3.05 -5.49
CA PRO A 49 12.94 -1.89 -5.52
C PRO A 49 13.84 -1.91 -4.28
N HIS A 50 15.13 -1.66 -4.49
CA HIS A 50 16.15 -1.69 -3.45
C HIS A 50 16.59 -0.29 -3.02
N THR A 51 16.09 0.75 -3.71
CA THR A 51 16.43 2.14 -3.44
C THR A 51 15.17 2.98 -3.27
N SER A 52 15.27 4.03 -2.44
CA SER A 52 14.19 4.98 -2.22
C SER A 52 13.67 5.62 -3.51
N ASP A 53 14.56 5.89 -4.48
CA ASP A 53 14.16 6.51 -5.75
C ASP A 53 13.40 5.52 -6.66
N GLU A 54 13.73 4.23 -6.63
CA GLU A 54 12.95 3.20 -7.34
C GLU A 54 11.55 3.05 -6.75
N ILE A 55 11.40 3.08 -5.42
CA ILE A 55 10.09 3.04 -4.76
C ILE A 55 9.24 4.25 -5.18
N ILE A 56 9.82 5.45 -5.16
CA ILE A 56 9.12 6.67 -5.58
C ILE A 56 8.71 6.58 -7.04
N LYS A 57 9.60 6.10 -7.91
CA LYS A 57 9.32 5.91 -9.33
C LYS A 57 8.19 4.92 -9.55
N GLU A 58 8.22 3.77 -8.88
CA GLU A 58 7.16 2.76 -8.97
C GLU A 58 5.80 3.31 -8.53
N CYS A 59 5.76 4.04 -7.41
CA CYS A 59 4.55 4.70 -6.93
C CYS A 59 4.02 5.74 -7.93
N LYS A 60 4.92 6.50 -8.55
CA LYS A 60 4.58 7.52 -9.54
C LYS A 60 4.07 6.92 -10.85
N ASP A 61 4.81 5.98 -11.42
CA ASP A 61 4.50 5.37 -12.72
C ASP A 61 3.16 4.63 -12.68
N ASN A 62 2.85 3.98 -11.54
CA ASN A 62 1.58 3.30 -11.34
C ASN A 62 0.48 4.17 -10.71
N HIS A 63 0.75 5.45 -10.45
CA HIS A 63 -0.21 6.41 -9.89
C HIS A 63 -0.82 5.94 -8.55
N TYR A 64 0.00 5.34 -7.68
CA TYR A 64 -0.40 4.91 -6.36
C TYR A 64 -0.67 6.12 -5.46
N SER A 65 -1.94 6.32 -5.09
CA SER A 65 -2.35 7.47 -4.28
C SER A 65 -2.05 7.25 -2.80
N ILE A 66 -2.17 6.00 -2.34
CA ILE A 66 -2.06 5.64 -0.93
C ILE A 66 -1.24 4.35 -0.83
N LEU A 67 -0.30 4.34 0.10
CA LEU A 67 0.48 3.15 0.48
C LEU A 67 0.22 2.84 1.95
N ILE A 68 -0.17 1.60 2.26
CA ILE A 68 -0.46 1.17 3.63
C ILE A 68 0.47 0.02 4.03
N LEU A 69 1.15 0.19 5.16
CA LEU A 69 2.22 -0.69 5.64
C LEU A 69 1.97 -1.12 7.09
N PRO A 70 2.47 -2.30 7.50
CA PRO A 70 2.26 -2.79 8.86
C PRO A 70 3.16 -2.12 9.93
N LYS A 71 4.25 -1.47 9.51
CA LYS A 71 5.20 -0.81 10.39
C LYS A 71 5.76 0.45 9.75
N GLU A 72 6.22 1.39 10.57
CA GLU A 72 7.03 2.53 10.09
C GLU A 72 8.30 1.96 9.45
N ASP A 73 8.33 2.01 8.13
CA ASP A 73 9.43 1.55 7.31
C ASP A 73 10.34 2.75 6.96
N LYS A 74 11.60 2.50 6.56
CA LYS A 74 12.56 3.54 6.16
C LYS A 74 12.25 4.11 4.77
N LEU A 75 10.97 4.40 4.51
CA LEU A 75 10.51 4.93 3.25
C LEU A 75 10.76 6.44 3.18
N PRO A 76 11.00 6.98 1.98
CA PRO A 76 11.14 8.41 1.76
C PRO A 76 9.76 9.11 1.79
N VAL A 77 9.08 9.11 2.95
CA VAL A 77 7.69 9.56 3.12
C VAL A 77 7.45 10.97 2.58
N ASP A 78 8.35 11.91 2.85
CA ASP A 78 8.24 13.29 2.36
C ASP A 78 8.22 13.36 0.83
N LYS A 79 9.15 12.65 0.17
CA LYS A 79 9.19 12.59 -1.30
C LYS A 79 7.98 11.87 -1.89
N LEU A 80 7.50 10.80 -1.25
CA LEU A 80 6.29 10.09 -1.68
C LEU A 80 5.08 11.03 -1.64
N LYS A 81 4.95 11.81 -0.56
CA LYS A 81 3.89 12.80 -0.39
C LYS A 81 3.97 13.92 -1.43
N GLU A 82 5.17 14.43 -1.73
CA GLU A 82 5.39 15.40 -2.80
C GLU A 82 4.98 14.86 -4.17
N ASN A 83 5.11 13.55 -4.40
CA ASN A 83 4.68 12.87 -5.62
C ASN A 83 3.21 12.41 -5.60
N GLY A 84 2.43 12.77 -4.57
CA GLY A 84 1.00 12.48 -4.47
C GLY A 84 0.66 11.12 -3.84
N THR A 85 1.63 10.41 -3.27
CA THR A 85 1.43 9.16 -2.54
C THR A 85 1.44 9.41 -1.04
N SER A 86 0.32 9.18 -0.36
CA SER A 86 0.25 9.26 1.11
C SER A 86 0.53 7.92 1.75
N VAL A 87 1.33 7.90 2.82
CA VAL A 87 1.70 6.67 3.53
C VAL A 87 0.92 6.57 4.84
N PHE A 88 0.35 5.40 5.11
CA PHE A 88 -0.36 5.07 6.34
C PHE A 88 0.22 3.82 6.97
N ILE A 89 0.19 3.79 8.30
CA ILE A 89 0.66 2.68 9.12
C ILE A 89 -0.56 1.96 9.70
N ALA A 90 -0.65 0.68 9.37
CA ALA A 90 -1.62 -0.27 9.88
C ALA A 90 -1.05 -1.10 11.01
N SER A 91 -1.91 -1.69 11.82
CA SER A 91 -1.48 -2.70 12.78
C SER A 91 -1.04 -3.97 12.05
N GLU A 92 0.05 -4.58 12.53
CA GLU A 92 0.57 -5.84 12.00
C GLU A 92 -0.49 -6.95 11.99
N HIS A 93 -0.33 -7.92 11.08
CA HIS A 93 -1.14 -9.14 10.96
C HIS A 93 -2.61 -8.99 10.53
N LYS A 94 -3.06 -7.78 10.17
CA LYS A 94 -4.39 -7.59 9.55
C LYS A 94 -4.35 -7.94 8.05
N ASN A 95 -5.47 -8.46 7.55
CA ASN A 95 -5.65 -8.65 6.11
C ASN A 95 -5.98 -7.33 5.40
N VAL A 96 -5.77 -7.29 4.08
CA VAL A 96 -6.01 -6.11 3.24
C VAL A 96 -7.41 -5.51 3.44
N LEU A 97 -8.45 -6.34 3.50
CA LEU A 97 -9.83 -5.86 3.67
C LEU A 97 -10.07 -5.18 5.03
N SER A 98 -9.58 -5.78 6.11
CA SER A 98 -9.67 -5.23 7.46
C SER A 98 -8.89 -3.93 7.57
N THR A 99 -7.69 -3.90 7.00
CA THR A 99 -6.85 -2.69 6.95
C THR A 99 -7.50 -1.59 6.13
N PHE A 100 -8.13 -1.91 5.00
CA PHE A 100 -8.90 -0.94 4.20
C PHE A 100 -10.11 -0.40 4.97
N SER A 101 -10.81 -1.26 5.73
CA SER A 101 -11.92 -0.82 6.59
C SER A 101 -11.45 0.18 7.66
N ASP A 102 -10.29 -0.09 8.28
CA ASP A 102 -9.69 0.85 9.23
C ASP A 102 -9.28 2.17 8.56
N PHE A 103 -8.76 2.12 7.34
CA PHE A 103 -8.43 3.31 6.55
C PHE A 103 -9.67 4.18 6.28
N VAL A 104 -10.76 3.57 5.81
CA VAL A 104 -12.02 4.28 5.53
C VAL A 104 -12.65 4.87 6.80
N GLN A 105 -12.43 4.23 7.95
CA GLN A 105 -12.90 4.68 9.27
C GLN A 105 -11.95 5.66 9.96
N ASP A 106 -10.90 6.14 9.27
CA ASP A 106 -9.90 7.08 9.81
C ASP A 106 -9.19 6.56 11.08
N LYS A 107 -9.01 5.24 11.18
CA LYS A 107 -8.35 4.58 12.31
C LYS A 107 -6.84 4.39 12.12
N LEU A 108 -6.34 4.59 10.91
CA LEU A 108 -4.93 4.40 10.59
C LEU A 108 -4.12 5.66 10.88
N LYS A 109 -2.90 5.47 11.38
CA LYS A 109 -1.97 6.59 11.60
C LYS A 109 -1.32 6.95 10.27
N ARG A 110 -1.34 8.23 9.91
CA ARG A 110 -0.55 8.74 8.78
C ARG A 110 0.92 8.86 9.20
N ALA A 111 1.84 8.38 8.34
CA ALA A 111 3.28 8.54 8.54
C ALA A 111 3.76 9.95 8.18
#